data_AF-A0A350NQH6-F1
#
_entry.id   AF-A0A350NQH6-F1
#
_cell.length_a   1.000
_cell.length_b   1.000
_cell.length_c   1.000
_cell.angle_alpha   90.00
_cell.angle_beta   90.00
_cell.angle_gamma   90.00
#
_symmetry.space_group_name_H-M   'P 1'
#
loop_
_entity.id
_entity.type
_entity.pdbx_description
1 polymer ?
#
loop_
_entity_poly.entity_id
_entity_poly.type
_entity_poly.pdbx_seq_one_letter_code
_entity_poly.pdbx_strand_id
1 'polypeptide(L)'
;MRRIDLLAAEIGSTTTVVSAFDKLATSDPVFLGQGVGSTTVVEGDVRIGLNAAMADLSTRIGSFEPDRIAATSSAAGGLVMTVHGLVYDMTVKAAKEAALGAGGVIRMVTAGRIRPETTEEILKISPRIIILAGGVDYGEEEIILENARFLAALP
;
A
#
# COMPACT_ATOMS: atom_id res chain seq x y z
N MET A 1 -7.18 34.18 5.20
CA MET A 1 -7.07 32.72 5.15
C MET A 1 -7.29 32.20 6.57
N ARG A 2 -8.20 31.25 6.78
CA ARG A 2 -8.49 30.70 8.11
C ARG A 2 -7.41 29.70 8.50
N ARG A 3 -6.80 29.86 9.67
CA ARG A 3 -5.89 28.83 10.22
C ARG A 3 -6.70 27.64 10.76
N ILE A 4 -6.24 26.43 10.51
CA ILE A 4 -6.83 25.18 11.02
C ILE A 4 -5.72 24.33 11.67
N ASP A 5 -6.03 23.60 12.73
CA ASP A 5 -5.02 22.84 13.48
C ASP A 5 -4.48 21.64 12.68
N LEU A 6 -5.35 20.91 11.99
CA LEU A 6 -4.99 19.68 11.28
C LEU A 6 -5.79 19.53 9.99
N LEU A 7 -5.09 19.22 8.90
CA LEU A 7 -5.65 18.61 7.71
C LEU A 7 -5.26 17.13 7.66
N ALA A 8 -6.24 16.24 7.84
CA ALA A 8 -6.05 14.80 7.68
C ALA A 8 -6.38 14.40 6.25
N ALA A 9 -5.40 13.89 5.51
CA ALA A 9 -5.53 13.43 4.14
C ALA A 9 -5.51 11.90 4.07
N GLU A 10 -6.55 11.32 3.49
CA GLU A 10 -6.65 9.89 3.19
C GLU A 10 -6.59 9.72 1.67
N ILE A 11 -5.45 9.25 1.18
CA ILE A 11 -5.21 9.01 -0.25
C ILE A 11 -5.54 7.55 -0.56
N GLY A 12 -6.80 7.28 -0.87
CA GLY A 12 -7.28 5.95 -1.24
C GLY A 12 -6.88 5.55 -2.67
N SER A 13 -7.23 4.32 -3.09
CA SER A 13 -6.97 3.82 -4.45
C SER A 13 -7.78 4.55 -5.53
N THR A 14 -9.00 4.98 -5.18
CA THR A 14 -9.95 5.59 -6.12
C THR A 14 -10.21 7.06 -5.78
N THR A 15 -10.23 7.37 -4.49
CA THR A 15 -10.64 8.66 -3.96
C THR A 15 -9.63 9.15 -2.95
N THR A 16 -9.31 10.44 -3.03
CA THR A 16 -8.56 11.18 -2.02
C THR A 16 -9.53 12.04 -1.23
N VAL A 17 -9.49 11.91 0.10
CA VAL A 17 -10.37 12.63 1.02
C VAL A 17 -9.52 13.47 1.95
N VAL A 18 -9.90 14.72 2.19
CA VAL A 18 -9.26 15.58 3.19
C VAL A 18 -10.27 16.06 4.20
N SER A 19 -9.92 15.99 5.48
CA SER A 19 -10.78 16.41 6.60
C SER A 19 -10.05 17.47 7.42
N ALA A 20 -10.71 18.60 7.67
CA ALA A 20 -10.17 19.70 8.45
C ALA A 20 -10.69 19.70 9.89
N PHE A 21 -9.78 19.85 10.83
CA PHE A 21 -10.06 19.92 12.26
C PHE A 21 -9.40 21.16 12.87
N ASP A 22 -10.05 21.70 13.91
CA ASP A 22 -9.66 22.91 14.61
C ASP A 22 -9.85 22.73 16.12
N LYS A 23 -9.20 23.55 16.94
CA LYS A 23 -9.21 23.48 18.41
C LYS A 23 -8.85 22.12 19.00
N LEU A 24 -7.98 21.35 18.35
CA LEU A 24 -7.54 20.02 18.78
C LEU A 24 -6.80 20.01 20.13
N ALA A 25 -6.16 21.12 20.49
CA ALA A 25 -5.48 21.28 21.78
C ALA A 25 -6.42 21.71 22.94
N THR A 26 -7.72 21.81 22.68
CA THR A 26 -8.72 22.24 23.66
C THR A 26 -9.65 21.08 24.06
N SER A 27 -10.54 21.32 25.03
CA SER A 27 -11.59 20.37 25.40
C SER A 27 -12.74 20.28 24.38
N ASP A 28 -12.73 21.09 23.33
CA ASP A 28 -13.81 21.19 22.33
C ASP A 28 -13.24 21.17 20.90
N PRO A 29 -12.73 20.01 20.42
CA PRO A 29 -12.25 19.86 19.06
C PRO A 29 -13.40 19.99 18.05
N VAL A 30 -13.15 20.69 16.94
CA VAL A 30 -14.16 21.00 15.93
C VAL A 30 -13.78 20.35 14.60
N PHE A 31 -14.71 19.56 14.05
CA PHE A 31 -14.65 19.16 12.65
C PHE A 31 -15.21 20.30 11.77
N LEU A 32 -14.38 20.83 10.88
CA LEU A 32 -14.76 21.96 10.03
C LEU A 32 -15.44 21.54 8.74
N GLY A 33 -15.04 20.40 8.19
CA GLY A 33 -15.56 19.90 6.92
C GLY A 33 -14.62 18.93 6.24
N GLN A 34 -15.10 18.38 5.14
CA GLN A 34 -14.38 17.40 4.33
C GLN A 34 -14.49 17.76 2.85
N GLY A 35 -13.41 17.54 2.12
CA GLY A 35 -13.34 17.66 0.67
C GLY A 35 -12.89 16.37 0.01
N VAL A 36 -13.29 16.18 -1.23
CA VAL A 36 -13.06 14.93 -1.98
C VAL A 36 -12.50 15.23 -3.37
N GLY A 37 -11.55 14.41 -3.81
CA GLY A 37 -10.99 14.44 -5.16
C GLY A 37 -10.71 13.03 -5.68
N SER A 38 -10.65 12.85 -6.99
CA SER A 38 -10.23 11.57 -7.59
C SER A 38 -8.76 11.29 -7.28
N THR A 39 -8.44 10.04 -6.93
CA THR A 39 -7.04 9.62 -6.77
C THR A 39 -6.34 9.59 -8.13
N THR A 40 -5.10 10.07 -8.16
CA THR A 40 -4.35 10.35 -9.39
C THR A 40 -3.07 9.51 -9.53
N VAL A 41 -3.19 8.22 -9.19
CA VAL A 41 -2.06 7.28 -9.27
C VAL A 41 -1.69 6.97 -10.70
N VAL A 42 -2.70 6.89 -11.59
CA VAL A 42 -2.49 6.57 -13.01
C VAL A 42 -1.78 7.70 -13.75
N GLU A 43 -1.93 8.93 -13.25
CA GLU A 43 -1.22 10.13 -13.69
C GLU A 43 0.20 10.22 -13.11
N GLY A 44 0.58 9.31 -12.22
CA GLY A 44 1.91 9.24 -11.61
C GLY A 44 2.16 10.25 -10.48
N ASP A 45 1.16 11.05 -10.09
CA ASP A 45 1.28 12.05 -9.02
C ASP A 45 -0.01 12.23 -8.22
N VAL A 46 -0.07 11.60 -7.04
CA VAL A 46 -1.20 11.68 -6.10
C VAL A 46 -1.49 13.08 -5.56
N ARG A 47 -0.54 14.02 -5.68
CA ARG A 47 -0.74 15.40 -5.21
C ARG A 47 -1.80 16.13 -6.02
N ILE A 48 -2.03 15.72 -7.26
CA ILE A 48 -3.09 16.29 -8.11
C ILE A 48 -4.45 16.04 -7.46
N GLY A 49 -4.70 14.80 -7.02
CA GLY A 49 -5.92 14.39 -6.34
C GLY A 49 -6.06 15.03 -4.96
N LEU A 50 -4.96 15.15 -4.22
CA LEU A 50 -4.92 15.86 -2.95
C LEU A 50 -5.31 17.33 -3.11
N ASN A 51 -4.74 18.01 -4.10
CA ASN A 51 -5.04 19.41 -4.38
C ASN A 51 -6.50 19.59 -4.80
N ALA A 52 -7.05 18.66 -5.59
CA ALA A 52 -8.47 18.65 -5.94
C ALA A 52 -9.37 18.51 -4.71
N ALA A 53 -9.03 17.59 -3.78
CA ALA A 53 -9.76 17.42 -2.53
C ALA A 53 -9.68 18.67 -1.63
N MET A 54 -8.52 19.32 -1.57
CA MET A 54 -8.34 20.59 -0.85
C MET A 54 -9.13 21.74 -1.49
N ALA A 55 -9.21 21.78 -2.81
CA ALA A 55 -10.04 22.75 -3.53
C ALA A 55 -11.54 22.53 -3.23
N ASP A 56 -12.01 21.28 -3.26
CA ASP A 56 -13.40 20.93 -2.88
C ASP A 56 -13.69 21.36 -1.43
N LEU A 57 -12.79 21.05 -0.48
CA LEU A 57 -12.93 21.49 0.91
C LEU A 57 -13.01 23.02 1.02
N SER A 58 -12.19 23.74 0.27
CA SER A 58 -12.16 25.22 0.26
C SER A 58 -13.50 25.83 -0.16
N THR A 59 -14.28 25.15 -1.01
CA THR A 59 -15.63 25.62 -1.38
C THR A 59 -16.62 25.58 -0.21
N ARG A 60 -16.35 24.76 0.81
CA ARG A 60 -17.26 24.52 1.95
C ARG A 60 -16.89 25.35 3.17
N ILE A 61 -15.60 25.48 3.45
CA ILE A 61 -15.09 26.16 4.67
C ILE A 61 -14.36 27.48 4.37
N GLY A 62 -14.27 27.88 3.11
CA GLY A 62 -13.49 29.02 2.65
C GLY A 62 -11.98 28.71 2.58
N SER A 63 -11.17 29.71 2.22
CA SER A 63 -9.72 29.56 2.14
C SER A 63 -9.11 29.27 3.52
N PHE A 64 -8.30 28.21 3.61
CA PHE A 64 -7.71 27.75 4.86
C PHE A 64 -6.18 27.54 4.76
N GLU A 65 -5.52 27.49 5.91
CA GLU A 65 -4.10 27.17 6.07
C GLU A 65 -3.94 26.18 7.23
N PRO A 66 -3.48 24.94 6.98
CA PRO A 66 -3.27 23.97 8.04
C PRO A 66 -1.94 24.17 8.76
N ASP A 67 -1.97 24.18 10.10
CA ASP A 67 -0.76 24.17 10.94
C ASP A 67 -0.05 22.80 10.85
N ARG A 68 -0.81 21.71 10.67
CA ARG A 68 -0.29 20.36 10.46
C ARG A 68 -1.06 19.65 9.36
N ILE A 69 -0.33 18.82 8.60
CA ILE A 69 -0.91 17.88 7.66
C ILE A 69 -0.50 16.47 8.09
N ALA A 70 -1.48 15.58 8.23
CA ALA A 70 -1.25 14.15 8.41
C ALA A 70 -1.82 13.41 7.20
N ALA A 71 -1.08 12.46 6.65
CA ALA A 71 -1.50 11.74 5.45
C ALA A 71 -1.37 10.22 5.63
N THR A 72 -2.34 9.49 5.11
CA THR A 72 -2.29 8.05 4.88
C THR A 72 -2.46 7.79 3.38
N SER A 73 -1.85 6.73 2.86
CA SER A 73 -1.97 6.40 1.44
C SER A 73 -1.97 4.91 1.18
N SER A 74 -3.01 4.43 0.51
CA SER A 74 -3.08 3.09 -0.09
C SER A 74 -2.97 3.14 -1.62
N ALA A 75 -2.95 4.34 -2.18
CA ALA A 75 -3.03 4.64 -3.60
C ALA A 75 -1.89 4.03 -4.43
N ALA A 76 -0.72 3.78 -3.84
CA ALA A 76 0.44 3.23 -4.54
C ALA A 76 0.28 1.75 -4.99
N GLY A 77 -0.93 1.22 -5.10
CA GLY A 77 -1.20 -0.14 -5.57
C GLY A 77 -1.22 -1.19 -4.46
N GLY A 78 -1.31 -0.78 -3.19
CA GLY A 78 -1.37 -1.70 -2.05
C GLY A 78 -0.10 -2.56 -1.87
N LEU A 79 -0.21 -3.56 -0.99
CA LEU A 79 0.83 -4.55 -0.71
C LEU A 79 0.82 -5.64 -1.79
N VAL A 80 1.04 -5.28 -3.06
CA VAL A 80 1.13 -6.26 -4.16
C VAL A 80 2.34 -7.15 -3.95
N MET A 81 2.11 -8.46 -3.93
CA MET A 81 3.12 -9.43 -3.58
C MET A 81 3.04 -10.75 -4.33
N THR A 82 4.16 -11.46 -4.36
CA THR A 82 4.23 -12.87 -4.76
C THR A 82 4.57 -13.75 -3.57
N VAL A 83 4.08 -14.98 -3.58
CA VAL A 83 4.32 -15.97 -2.53
C VAL A 83 5.00 -17.19 -3.15
N HIS A 84 6.15 -17.57 -2.63
CA HIS A 84 6.88 -18.76 -3.07
C HIS A 84 7.20 -19.62 -1.85
N GLY A 85 6.93 -20.91 -1.92
CA GLY A 85 7.28 -21.83 -0.84
C GLY A 85 7.69 -23.20 -1.35
N LEU A 86 7.87 -24.16 -0.44
CA LEU A 86 8.29 -25.52 -0.81
C LEU A 86 7.13 -26.36 -1.35
N VAL A 87 6.02 -26.41 -0.62
CA VAL A 87 4.85 -27.23 -0.97
C VAL A 87 3.56 -26.44 -0.82
N TYR A 88 2.61 -26.68 -1.73
CA TYR A 88 1.33 -25.99 -1.74
C TYR A 88 0.53 -26.17 -0.45
N ASP A 89 0.49 -27.39 0.07
CA ASP A 89 -0.41 -27.76 1.18
C ASP A 89 0.03 -27.26 2.56
N MET A 90 1.30 -26.86 2.71
CA MET A 90 1.85 -26.39 3.99
C MET A 90 2.47 -24.99 3.88
N THR A 91 3.70 -24.90 3.38
CA THR A 91 4.49 -23.66 3.48
C THR A 91 3.88 -22.53 2.65
N VAL A 92 3.41 -22.83 1.45
CA VAL A 92 2.74 -21.87 0.58
C VAL A 92 1.40 -21.44 1.15
N LYS A 93 0.62 -22.40 1.65
CA LYS A 93 -0.66 -22.12 2.31
C LYS A 93 -0.46 -21.17 3.49
N ALA A 94 0.47 -21.47 4.40
CA ALA A 94 0.78 -20.61 5.55
C ALA A 94 1.17 -19.19 5.13
N ALA A 95 2.06 -19.05 4.14
CA ALA A 95 2.49 -17.75 3.63
C ALA A 95 1.37 -16.97 2.94
N LYS A 96 0.51 -17.66 2.18
CA LYS A 96 -0.67 -17.08 1.55
C LYS A 96 -1.65 -16.53 2.58
N GLU A 97 -1.93 -17.30 3.65
CA GLU A 97 -2.82 -16.83 4.72
C GLU A 97 -2.23 -15.63 5.47
N ALA A 98 -0.92 -15.64 5.76
CA ALA A 98 -0.25 -14.50 6.38
C ALA A 98 -0.30 -13.24 5.50
N ALA A 99 -0.05 -13.39 4.19
CA ALA A 99 -0.17 -12.33 3.20
C ALA A 99 -1.58 -11.72 3.15
N LEU A 100 -2.61 -12.57 3.05
CA LEU A 100 -4.00 -12.13 3.02
C LEU A 100 -4.41 -11.45 4.34
N GLY A 101 -4.00 -12.01 5.48
CA GLY A 101 -4.24 -11.43 6.80
C GLY A 101 -3.61 -10.05 6.99
N ALA A 102 -2.49 -9.78 6.31
CA ALA A 102 -1.84 -8.47 6.29
C ALA A 102 -2.47 -7.47 5.30
N GLY A 103 -3.55 -7.84 4.58
CA GLY A 103 -4.16 -7.02 3.53
C GLY A 103 -3.35 -7.01 2.22
N GLY A 104 -2.52 -8.04 2.01
CA GLY A 104 -1.71 -8.22 0.82
C GLY A 104 -2.54 -8.54 -0.43
N VAL A 105 -2.13 -8.00 -1.57
CA VAL A 105 -2.69 -8.32 -2.88
C VAL A 105 -1.78 -9.34 -3.56
N ILE A 106 -2.09 -10.62 -3.38
CA ILE A 106 -1.28 -11.70 -3.93
C ILE A 106 -1.55 -11.83 -5.44
N ARG A 107 -0.51 -11.70 -6.25
CA ARG A 107 -0.61 -11.79 -7.72
C ARG A 107 -0.02 -13.07 -8.29
N MET A 108 0.80 -13.77 -7.53
CA MET A 108 1.37 -15.05 -7.90
C MET A 108 1.64 -15.90 -6.68
N VAL A 109 1.44 -17.20 -6.84
CA VAL A 109 1.76 -18.23 -5.85
C VAL A 109 2.51 -19.36 -6.55
N THR A 110 3.65 -19.78 -6.03
CA THR A 110 4.41 -20.93 -6.56
C THR A 110 4.90 -21.83 -5.44
N ALA A 111 5.17 -23.09 -5.78
CA ALA A 111 5.79 -24.07 -4.89
C ALA A 111 7.03 -24.70 -5.55
N GLY A 112 8.00 -25.07 -4.74
CA GLY A 112 9.28 -25.65 -5.16
C GLY A 112 10.24 -24.61 -5.74
N ARG A 113 11.18 -25.09 -6.56
CA ARG A 113 12.14 -24.22 -7.26
C ARG A 113 11.43 -23.35 -8.30
N ILE A 114 11.64 -22.04 -8.23
CA ILE A 114 11.15 -21.09 -9.23
C ILE A 114 11.88 -21.36 -10.54
N ARG A 115 11.11 -21.48 -11.61
CA ARG A 115 11.67 -21.80 -12.93
C ARG A 115 12.00 -20.52 -13.70
N PRO A 116 13.03 -20.54 -14.56
CA PRO A 116 13.36 -19.38 -15.40
C PRO A 116 12.17 -18.88 -16.22
N GLU A 117 11.30 -19.77 -16.70
CA GLU A 117 10.07 -19.39 -17.42
C GLU A 117 9.10 -18.54 -16.60
N THR A 118 9.14 -18.60 -15.26
CA THR A 118 8.31 -17.78 -14.36
C THR A 118 8.82 -16.33 -14.26
N THR A 119 10.05 -16.06 -14.70
CA THR A 119 10.69 -14.73 -14.59
C THR A 119 9.87 -13.63 -15.24
N GLU A 120 9.42 -13.85 -16.48
CA GLU A 120 8.67 -12.83 -17.22
C GLU A 120 7.37 -12.44 -16.51
N GLU A 121 6.71 -13.41 -15.88
CA GLU A 121 5.48 -13.17 -15.15
C GLU A 121 5.74 -12.40 -13.86
N ILE A 122 6.81 -12.73 -13.12
CA ILE A 122 7.23 -11.98 -11.92
C ILE A 122 7.57 -10.53 -12.28
N LEU A 123 8.32 -10.31 -13.36
CA LEU A 123 8.66 -8.97 -13.83
C LEU A 123 7.43 -8.18 -14.28
N LYS A 124 6.48 -8.81 -14.96
CA LYS A 124 5.19 -8.20 -15.34
C LYS A 124 4.35 -7.83 -14.11
N ILE A 125 4.39 -8.64 -13.06
CA ILE A 125 3.67 -8.37 -11.80
C ILE A 125 4.29 -7.18 -11.07
N SER A 126 5.61 -6.98 -11.17
CA SER A 126 6.36 -5.96 -10.44
C SER A 126 6.00 -5.96 -8.93
N PRO A 127 6.22 -7.08 -8.22
CA PRO A 127 5.81 -7.20 -6.84
C PRO A 127 6.61 -6.24 -5.95
N ARG A 128 5.92 -5.62 -5.00
CA ARG A 128 6.55 -4.77 -3.98
C ARG A 128 7.08 -5.58 -2.81
N ILE A 129 6.50 -6.75 -2.58
CA ILE A 129 6.89 -7.70 -1.54
C ILE A 129 6.95 -9.08 -2.16
N ILE A 130 7.96 -9.84 -1.76
CA ILE A 130 8.09 -11.25 -2.10
C ILE A 130 8.15 -12.01 -0.78
N ILE A 131 7.27 -13.01 -0.62
CA ILE A 131 7.29 -13.90 0.55
C ILE A 131 7.91 -15.23 0.13
N LEU A 132 8.94 -15.63 0.86
CA LEU A 132 9.56 -16.95 0.76
C LEU A 132 9.24 -17.75 2.03
N ALA A 133 8.71 -18.96 1.87
CA ALA A 133 8.30 -19.79 3.01
C ALA A 133 8.72 -21.25 2.88
N GLY A 134 9.49 -21.73 3.86
CA GLY A 134 10.05 -23.08 3.91
C GLY A 134 11.43 -23.06 4.56
N GLY A 135 12.14 -24.19 4.52
CA GLY A 135 13.48 -24.30 5.14
C GLY A 135 13.43 -24.48 6.66
N VAL A 136 12.27 -24.82 7.23
CA VAL A 136 12.12 -25.05 8.68
C VAL A 136 12.59 -26.46 9.04
N ASP A 137 13.00 -26.65 10.29
CA ASP A 137 13.45 -27.95 10.84
C ASP A 137 14.53 -28.66 10.02
N TYR A 138 15.46 -27.89 9.43
CA TYR A 138 16.54 -28.38 8.55
C TYR A 138 16.06 -29.07 7.26
N GLY A 139 14.78 -28.92 6.90
CA GLY A 139 14.21 -29.50 5.69
C GLY A 139 14.29 -28.56 4.49
N GLU A 140 14.93 -29.00 3.41
CA GLU A 140 14.88 -28.38 2.07
C GLU A 140 15.21 -26.86 2.04
N GLU A 141 16.13 -26.41 2.89
CA GLU A 141 16.60 -25.00 2.95
C GLU A 141 17.20 -24.53 1.61
N GLU A 142 17.88 -25.44 0.92
CA GLU A 142 18.57 -25.15 -0.34
C GLU A 142 17.63 -24.56 -1.40
N ILE A 143 16.42 -25.11 -1.56
CA ILE A 143 15.44 -24.63 -2.54
C ILE A 143 15.02 -23.19 -2.24
N ILE A 144 14.79 -22.85 -0.96
CA ILE A 144 14.39 -21.48 -0.59
C ILE A 144 15.54 -20.50 -0.80
N LEU A 145 16.76 -20.88 -0.46
CA LEU A 145 17.95 -20.05 -0.69
C LEU A 145 18.22 -19.84 -2.19
N GLU A 146 18.06 -20.87 -3.01
CA GLU A 146 18.17 -20.76 -4.47
C GLU A 146 17.11 -19.83 -5.04
N ASN A 147 15.84 -19.98 -4.62
CA ASN A 147 14.76 -19.08 -5.02
C ASN A 147 15.07 -17.63 -4.62
N ALA A 148 15.58 -17.40 -3.41
CA ALA A 148 15.99 -16.08 -2.95
C ALA A 148 17.09 -15.47 -3.83
N ARG A 149 18.15 -16.23 -4.12
CA ARG A 149 19.25 -15.80 -5.01
C ARG A 149 18.76 -15.51 -6.42
N PHE A 150 17.90 -16.37 -6.95
CA PHE A 150 17.31 -16.20 -8.27
C PHE A 150 16.50 -14.90 -8.36
N LEU A 151 15.60 -14.67 -7.41
CA LEU A 151 14.77 -13.46 -7.34
C LEU A 151 15.61 -12.20 -7.14
N ALA A 152 16.66 -12.28 -6.32
CA ALA A 152 17.58 -11.16 -6.09
C ALA A 152 18.44 -10.80 -7.32
N ALA A 153 18.59 -11.72 -8.26
CA ALA A 153 19.31 -11.50 -9.51
C ALA A 153 18.41 -10.95 -10.64
N LEU A 154 17.10 -10.79 -10.40
CA LEU A 154 16.18 -10.18 -11.35
C LEU A 154 16.42 -8.65 -11.43
N PRO A 155 16.21 -8.04 -12.61
CA PRO A 155 16.43 -6.61 -12.85
C PRO A 155 15.49 -5.69 -12.09
#